data_AF-A0A9N9GQ65-F1
#
_entry.id   AF-A0A9N9GQ65-F1
#
_cell.length_a   1.000
_cell.length_b   1.000
_cell.length_c   1.000
_cell.angle_alpha   90.00
_cell.angle_beta   90.00
_cell.angle_gamma   90.00
#
_symmetry.space_group_name_H-M   'P 1'
#
loop_
_entity.id
_entity.type
_entity.pdbx_description
1 polymer ?
#
loop_
_entity_poly.entity_id
_entity_poly.type
_entity_poly.pdbx_seq_one_letter_code
_entity_poly.pdbx_strand_id
1 'polypeptide(L)'
;MKAQFNAKQDTQVNAKQDKIYKRNRQNMQKHAAADAIANTKNFKQIISIDEQTASIDPKEVAIYILDNILAIINFKFNYKDKLLMKSEHISKFRYYCAQLLDRQKKLKKHKDFTKHRDHLPMQRFYYKGWLMFTIDTEKNQIEVELVHKYHAEYANPVEDDELEKENKVVNKDKLDIQEINEEFAKALQEYKEGENDINDNIIVEESNET
;
A
#
# COMPACT_ATOMS: atom_id res chain seq x y z
N MET A 1 -28.72 -12.70 49.71
CA MET A 1 -29.14 -11.60 48.79
C MET A 1 -28.01 -10.67 48.33
N LYS A 2 -26.90 -10.48 49.06
CA LYS A 2 -25.79 -9.58 48.61
C LYS A 2 -25.06 -10.04 47.33
N ALA A 3 -24.89 -11.35 47.12
CA ALA A 3 -24.16 -11.88 45.94
C ALA A 3 -24.87 -11.61 44.59
N GLN A 4 -26.21 -11.57 44.56
CA GLN A 4 -26.97 -11.30 43.32
C GLN A 4 -26.95 -9.81 42.93
N PHE A 5 -26.64 -8.92 43.87
CA PHE A 5 -26.56 -7.48 43.60
C PHE A 5 -25.22 -7.12 42.91
N ASN A 6 -24.13 -7.76 43.32
CA ASN A 6 -22.79 -7.52 42.75
C ASN A 6 -22.68 -7.99 41.28
N ALA A 7 -23.22 -9.18 40.95
CA ALA A 7 -23.16 -9.70 39.58
C ALA A 7 -23.90 -8.80 38.55
N LYS A 8 -24.97 -8.12 38.96
CA LYS A 8 -25.69 -7.17 38.09
C LYS A 8 -24.90 -5.88 37.85
N GLN A 9 -24.11 -5.43 38.83
CA GLN A 9 -23.25 -4.25 38.67
C GLN A 9 -22.06 -4.54 37.74
N ASP A 10 -21.40 -5.68 37.91
CA ASP A 10 -20.24 -6.06 37.07
C ASP A 10 -20.62 -6.23 35.59
N THR A 11 -21.80 -6.82 35.33
CA THR A 11 -22.31 -6.97 33.96
C THR A 11 -22.59 -5.61 33.29
N GLN A 12 -23.07 -4.62 34.06
CA GLN A 12 -23.33 -3.26 33.54
C GLN A 12 -22.05 -2.46 33.31
N VAL A 13 -21.02 -2.65 34.14
CA VAL A 13 -19.71 -1.98 33.97
C VAL A 13 -19.03 -2.48 32.69
N ASN A 14 -19.01 -3.80 32.45
CA ASN A 14 -18.42 -4.39 31.25
C ASN A 14 -19.13 -3.94 29.96
N ALA A 15 -20.47 -3.87 29.97
CA ALA A 15 -21.23 -3.41 28.82
C ALA A 15 -21.00 -1.92 28.48
N LYS A 16 -20.72 -1.08 29.49
CA LYS A 16 -20.36 0.34 29.28
C LYS A 16 -18.95 0.47 28.70
N GLN A 17 -17.97 -0.27 29.21
CA GLN A 17 -16.61 -0.29 28.68
C GLN A 17 -16.56 -0.75 27.22
N ASP A 18 -17.30 -1.81 26.87
CA ASP A 18 -17.41 -2.29 25.48
C ASP A 18 -17.99 -1.24 24.52
N LYS A 19 -18.98 -0.47 24.98
CA LYS A 19 -19.57 0.63 24.18
C LYS A 19 -18.57 1.77 23.96
N ILE A 20 -17.80 2.12 25.00
CA ILE A 20 -16.75 3.15 24.91
C ILE A 20 -15.66 2.70 23.94
N TYR A 21 -15.17 1.46 24.07
CA TYR A 21 -14.15 0.91 23.19
C TYR A 21 -14.59 0.89 21.72
N LYS A 22 -15.83 0.44 21.45
CA LYS A 22 -16.40 0.44 20.09
C LYS A 22 -16.51 1.86 19.51
N ARG A 23 -16.93 2.84 20.30
CA ARG A 23 -17.03 4.24 19.88
C ARG A 23 -15.65 4.84 19.58
N ASN A 24 -14.67 4.61 20.45
CA ASN A 24 -13.30 5.10 20.24
C ASN A 24 -12.66 4.49 19.00
N ARG A 25 -12.86 3.19 18.77
CA ARG A 25 -12.42 2.53 17.54
C ARG A 25 -13.07 3.13 16.30
N GLN A 26 -14.39 3.40 16.32
CA GLN A 26 -15.08 4.04 15.20
C GLN A 26 -14.59 5.47 14.96
N ASN A 27 -14.33 6.25 16.00
CA ASN A 27 -13.81 7.60 15.88
C ASN A 27 -12.39 7.62 15.32
N MET A 28 -11.48 6.75 15.81
CA MET A 28 -10.14 6.59 15.23
C MET A 28 -10.21 6.20 13.74
N GLN A 29 -11.16 5.33 13.36
CA GLN A 29 -11.37 4.96 11.95
C GLN A 29 -11.90 6.12 11.10
N LYS A 30 -12.76 6.97 11.65
CA LYS A 30 -13.29 8.16 10.96
C LYS A 30 -12.22 9.23 10.76
N HIS A 31 -11.41 9.52 11.78
CA HIS A 31 -10.30 10.48 11.66
C HIS A 31 -9.22 9.97 10.70
N ALA A 32 -8.80 8.71 10.82
CA ALA A 32 -7.86 8.11 9.88
C ALA A 32 -8.39 8.11 8.43
N ALA A 33 -9.71 8.00 8.22
CA ALA A 33 -10.34 8.10 6.90
C ALA A 33 -10.39 9.56 6.38
N ALA A 34 -10.72 10.53 7.23
CA ALA A 34 -10.75 11.95 6.87
C ALA A 34 -9.34 12.46 6.50
N ASP A 35 -8.35 12.13 7.33
CA ASP A 35 -6.94 12.45 7.06
C ASP A 35 -6.44 11.70 5.83
N ALA A 36 -7.02 10.53 5.51
CA ALA A 36 -6.69 9.77 4.30
C ALA A 36 -7.28 10.31 3.01
N ILE A 37 -8.31 11.15 3.10
CA ILE A 37 -8.94 11.78 1.93
C ILE A 37 -8.25 13.10 1.60
N ALA A 38 -7.67 13.79 2.59
CA ALA A 38 -7.09 15.12 2.40
C ALA A 38 -5.70 15.13 1.72
N ASN A 39 -4.90 14.05 1.82
CA ASN A 39 -3.48 14.05 1.44
C ASN A 39 -3.08 13.08 0.32
N THR A 40 -4.02 12.52 -0.45
CA THR A 40 -3.64 11.62 -1.55
C THR A 40 -3.22 12.42 -2.77
N LYS A 41 -1.93 12.74 -2.87
CA LYS A 41 -1.34 13.08 -4.18
C LYS A 41 -1.36 11.83 -5.03
N ASN A 42 -2.23 11.81 -6.03
CA ASN A 42 -2.21 10.78 -7.06
C ASN A 42 -0.99 11.05 -7.93
N PHE A 43 -0.08 10.09 -8.00
CA PHE A 43 1.07 10.17 -8.87
C PHE A 43 0.69 9.58 -10.23
N LYS A 44 1.03 10.30 -11.31
CA LYS A 44 0.76 9.87 -12.68
C LYS A 44 1.90 10.31 -13.59
N GLN A 45 2.53 9.36 -14.27
CA GLN A 45 3.63 9.62 -15.21
C GLN A 45 3.41 8.83 -16.49
N ILE A 46 3.81 9.43 -17.61
CA ILE A 46 3.85 8.78 -18.92
C ILE A 46 5.30 8.64 -19.31
N ILE A 47 5.67 7.43 -19.70
CA ILE A 47 7.03 7.02 -20.04
C ILE A 47 7.00 6.56 -21.49
N SER A 48 7.85 7.12 -22.33
CA SER A 48 8.07 6.62 -23.69
C SER A 48 9.05 5.45 -23.65
N ILE A 49 8.81 4.42 -24.45
CA ILE A 49 9.72 3.29 -24.62
C ILE A 49 10.28 3.32 -26.04
N ASP A 50 11.56 2.97 -26.20
CA ASP A 50 12.16 2.85 -27.52
C ASP A 50 11.53 1.73 -28.36
N GLU A 51 11.43 1.95 -29.68
CA GLU A 51 10.81 1.02 -30.64
C GLU A 51 11.42 -0.39 -30.62
N GLN A 52 12.68 -0.54 -30.20
CA GLN A 52 13.35 -1.84 -30.09
C GLN A 52 12.71 -2.78 -29.06
N THR A 53 11.87 -2.23 -28.18
CA THR A 53 11.20 -2.97 -27.09
C THR A 53 9.80 -3.47 -27.47
N ALA A 54 9.32 -3.13 -28.67
CA ALA A 54 7.96 -3.42 -29.14
C ALA A 54 7.63 -4.93 -29.24
N SER A 55 8.64 -5.81 -29.21
CA SER A 55 8.45 -7.27 -29.20
C SER A 55 8.27 -7.87 -27.80
N ILE A 56 8.42 -7.10 -26.72
CA ILE A 56 8.38 -7.62 -25.35
C ILE A 56 6.92 -7.75 -24.88
N ASP A 57 6.57 -8.88 -24.23
CA ASP A 57 5.23 -9.07 -23.64
C ASP A 57 4.92 -7.91 -22.68
N PRO A 58 3.82 -7.15 -22.87
CA PRO A 58 3.43 -6.06 -21.98
C PRO A 58 3.37 -6.47 -20.50
N LYS A 59 3.09 -7.74 -20.21
CA LYS A 59 3.10 -8.25 -18.83
C LYS A 59 4.51 -8.27 -18.23
N GLU A 60 5.53 -8.65 -19.00
CA GLU A 60 6.92 -8.66 -18.53
C GLU A 60 7.42 -7.24 -18.28
N VAL A 61 7.07 -6.30 -19.17
CA VAL A 61 7.34 -4.87 -18.99
C VAL A 61 6.70 -4.36 -17.69
N ALA A 62 5.42 -4.68 -17.45
CA ALA A 62 4.71 -4.26 -16.24
C ALA A 62 5.31 -4.87 -14.96
N ILE A 63 5.69 -6.15 -14.97
CA ILE A 63 6.36 -6.80 -13.83
C ILE A 63 7.70 -6.14 -13.54
N TYR A 64 8.47 -5.86 -14.60
CA TYR A 64 9.78 -5.27 -14.43
C TYR A 64 9.70 -3.85 -13.84
N ILE A 65 8.80 -2.99 -14.35
CA ILE A 65 8.60 -1.64 -13.79
C ILE A 65 8.07 -1.74 -12.36
N LEU A 66 7.13 -2.65 -12.10
CA LEU A 66 6.64 -2.90 -10.74
C LEU A 66 7.79 -3.21 -9.78
N ASP A 67 8.69 -4.14 -10.11
CA ASP A 67 9.79 -4.52 -9.22
C ASP A 67 10.70 -3.32 -8.89
N ASN A 68 10.99 -2.45 -9.86
CA ASN A 68 11.75 -1.21 -9.64
C ASN A 68 11.00 -0.23 -8.73
N ILE A 69 9.70 -0.02 -8.97
CA ILE A 69 8.86 0.83 -8.12
C ILE A 69 8.84 0.30 -6.69
N LEU A 70 8.61 -1.01 -6.51
CA LEU A 70 8.53 -1.66 -5.20
C LEU A 70 9.85 -1.56 -4.42
N ALA A 71 11.00 -1.62 -5.10
CA ALA A 71 12.31 -1.45 -4.49
C ALA A 71 12.51 -0.04 -3.88
N ILE A 72 11.79 0.97 -4.37
CA ILE A 72 11.93 2.37 -3.90
C ILE A 72 10.89 2.69 -2.81
N ILE A 73 9.66 2.18 -2.96
CA ILE A 73 8.53 2.59 -2.11
C ILE A 73 8.33 1.74 -0.85
N ASN A 74 9.07 0.64 -0.67
CA ASN A 74 8.95 -0.30 0.47
C ASN A 74 7.51 -0.76 0.78
N PHE A 75 6.60 -0.63 -0.19
CA PHE A 75 5.23 -1.11 -0.10
C PHE A 75 5.09 -2.37 -0.92
N LYS A 76 4.19 -3.26 -0.47
CA LYS A 76 3.88 -4.47 -1.22
C LYS A 76 2.57 -4.29 -1.97
N PHE A 77 2.59 -4.51 -3.27
CA PHE A 77 1.39 -4.53 -4.10
C PHE A 77 1.13 -5.95 -4.64
N ASN A 78 -0.11 -6.40 -4.57
CA ASN A 78 -0.53 -7.69 -5.10
C ASN A 78 -1.23 -7.48 -6.45
N TYR A 79 -0.81 -8.26 -7.45
CA TYR A 79 -1.51 -8.33 -8.72
C TYR A 79 -2.95 -8.81 -8.52
N LYS A 80 -3.90 -8.13 -9.16
CA LYS A 80 -5.31 -8.55 -9.14
C LYS A 80 -5.74 -9.12 -10.48
N ASP A 81 -5.76 -8.30 -11.51
CA ASP A 81 -6.37 -8.63 -12.79
C ASP A 81 -5.66 -7.92 -13.96
N LYS A 82 -5.66 -8.57 -15.12
CA LYS A 82 -5.40 -7.94 -16.42
C LYS A 82 -6.73 -7.39 -16.90
N LEU A 83 -6.85 -6.07 -17.01
CA LEU A 83 -7.99 -5.43 -17.66
C LEU A 83 -7.68 -5.42 -19.16
N LEU A 84 -8.19 -6.42 -19.87
CA LEU A 84 -8.20 -6.40 -21.33
C LEU A 84 -9.14 -5.28 -21.77
N MET A 85 -8.58 -4.26 -22.41
CA MET A 85 -9.35 -3.19 -23.04
C MET A 85 -9.89 -3.69 -24.38
N LYS A 86 -10.85 -2.96 -24.97
CA LYS A 86 -11.36 -3.26 -26.32
C LYS A 86 -10.30 -3.09 -27.42
N SER A 87 -9.22 -2.36 -27.14
CA SER A 87 -8.10 -2.16 -28.07
C SER A 87 -7.07 -3.26 -27.88
N GLU A 88 -6.64 -3.87 -28.98
CA GLU A 88 -5.62 -4.94 -29.01
C GLU A 88 -4.24 -4.45 -28.56
N HIS A 89 -3.95 -3.16 -28.76
CA HIS A 89 -2.65 -2.54 -28.47
C HIS A 89 -2.54 -1.97 -27.05
N ILE A 90 -3.64 -1.95 -26.28
CA ILE A 90 -3.66 -1.37 -24.93
C ILE A 90 -3.88 -2.45 -23.88
N SER A 91 -2.86 -2.67 -23.06
CA SER A 91 -2.93 -3.57 -21.90
C SER A 91 -2.95 -2.79 -20.59
N LYS A 92 -3.92 -3.07 -19.71
CA LYS A 92 -3.98 -2.50 -18.37
C LYS A 92 -3.71 -3.54 -17.30
N PHE A 93 -2.75 -3.25 -16.43
CA PHE A 93 -2.40 -4.09 -15.28
C PHE A 93 -2.68 -3.33 -14.00
N ARG A 94 -3.49 -3.90 -13.12
CA ARG A 94 -3.84 -3.27 -11.85
C ARG A 94 -3.37 -4.10 -10.66
N TYR A 95 -2.62 -3.42 -9.79
CA TYR A 95 -2.09 -3.93 -8.56
C TYR A 95 -2.71 -3.18 -7.38
N TYR A 96 -2.92 -3.87 -6.28
CA TYR A 96 -3.55 -3.31 -5.07
C TYR A 96 -2.60 -3.43 -3.89
N CYS A 97 -2.59 -2.41 -3.02
CA CYS A 97 -1.77 -2.44 -1.81
C CYS A 97 -2.11 -3.69 -0.97
N ALA A 98 -1.08 -4.44 -0.57
CA ALA A 98 -1.23 -5.66 0.21
C ALA A 98 -1.82 -5.39 1.59
N GLN A 99 -1.76 -4.16 2.10
CA GLN A 99 -2.24 -3.74 3.42
C GLN A 99 -3.72 -3.32 3.43
N LEU A 100 -4.47 -3.56 2.36
CA LEU A 100 -5.92 -3.37 2.31
C LEU A 100 -6.67 -4.18 3.37
N LEU A 101 -7.47 -3.50 4.19
CA LEU A 101 -8.30 -4.16 5.20
C LEU A 101 -9.36 -5.09 4.59
N ASP A 102 -10.01 -4.67 3.51
CA ASP A 102 -11.07 -5.44 2.83
C ASP A 102 -10.55 -6.77 2.26
N ARG A 103 -9.23 -6.91 2.11
CA ARG A 103 -8.56 -8.11 1.59
C ARG A 103 -8.08 -9.05 2.69
N GLN A 104 -8.39 -8.77 3.95
CA GLN A 104 -8.03 -9.64 5.06
C GLN A 104 -8.72 -10.99 4.90
N LYS A 105 -7.96 -12.01 4.46
CA LYS A 105 -8.41 -13.39 4.57
C LYS A 105 -8.62 -13.67 6.05
N LYS A 106 -9.80 -14.18 6.41
CA LYS A 106 -10.03 -14.73 7.74
C LYS A 106 -8.96 -15.79 7.97
N LEU A 107 -8.16 -15.62 9.03
CA LEU A 107 -7.18 -16.62 9.43
C LEU A 107 -7.91 -17.95 9.56
N LYS A 108 -7.52 -18.91 8.72
CA LYS A 108 -7.94 -20.30 8.89
C LYS A 108 -7.19 -20.82 10.11
N LYS A 109 -7.79 -20.65 11.29
CA LYS A 109 -7.26 -21.25 12.51
C LYS A 109 -7.33 -22.77 12.35
N HIS A 110 -6.21 -23.44 12.61
CA HIS A 110 -6.18 -24.90 12.64
C HIS A 110 -7.00 -25.38 13.86
N LYS A 111 -7.59 -26.58 13.83
CA LYS A 111 -8.37 -27.08 14.99
C LYS A 111 -7.47 -27.32 16.20
N ASP A 112 -6.30 -27.88 15.94
CA ASP A 112 -5.24 -28.10 16.93
C ASP A 112 -4.45 -26.80 17.15
N PHE A 113 -4.44 -26.31 18.39
CA PHE A 113 -3.77 -25.09 18.82
C PHE A 113 -2.24 -25.17 18.72
N THR A 114 -1.65 -26.37 18.82
CA THR A 114 -0.19 -26.55 18.70
C THR A 114 0.33 -26.33 17.28
N LYS A 115 -0.57 -26.35 16.29
CA LYS A 115 -0.27 -26.11 14.88
C LYS A 115 -0.62 -24.69 14.43
N HIS A 116 -0.97 -23.81 15.37
CA HIS A 116 -1.14 -22.39 15.07
C HIS A 116 0.26 -21.80 14.89
N ARG A 117 0.49 -21.19 13.73
CA ARG A 117 1.65 -20.32 13.58
C ARG A 117 1.27 -18.95 14.10
N ASP A 118 2.05 -18.44 15.05
CA ASP A 118 1.98 -17.04 15.46
C ASP A 118 2.47 -16.18 14.30
N HIS A 119 1.54 -15.75 13.46
CA HIS A 119 1.80 -14.70 12.51
C HIS A 119 1.39 -13.38 13.14
N LEU A 120 2.37 -12.48 13.33
CA LEU A 120 2.05 -11.09 13.63
C LEU A 120 1.16 -10.56 12.49
N PRO A 121 -0.09 -10.17 12.77
CA PRO A 121 -0.97 -9.69 11.73
C PRO A 121 -0.41 -8.36 11.23
N MET A 122 -0.04 -8.32 9.95
CA MET A 122 0.34 -7.07 9.30
C MET A 122 -0.74 -6.01 9.51
N GLN A 123 -0.33 -4.81 9.93
CA GLN A 123 -1.22 -3.67 10.07
C GLN A 123 -1.93 -3.41 8.75
N ARG A 124 -3.26 -3.23 8.82
CA ARG A 124 -4.12 -3.03 7.66
C ARG A 124 -4.75 -1.66 7.72
N PHE A 125 -4.97 -1.08 6.55
CA PHE A 125 -5.54 0.25 6.40
C PHE A 125 -6.82 0.18 5.55
N TYR A 126 -7.75 1.08 5.82
CA TYR A 126 -8.98 1.26 5.02
C TYR A 126 -8.71 1.88 3.64
N TYR A 127 -7.46 2.25 3.38
CA TYR A 127 -7.08 2.98 2.21
C TYR A 127 -7.07 2.10 0.96
N LYS A 128 -7.72 2.57 -0.11
CA LYS A 128 -7.85 1.85 -1.39
C LYS A 128 -6.66 2.09 -2.31
N GLY A 129 -5.46 1.82 -1.82
CA GLY A 129 -4.24 2.03 -2.59
C GLY A 129 -4.11 1.08 -3.77
N TRP A 130 -3.76 1.62 -4.94
CA TRP A 130 -3.53 0.85 -6.15
C TRP A 130 -2.45 1.48 -7.03
N LEU A 131 -1.83 0.61 -7.82
CA LEU A 131 -0.85 0.95 -8.84
C LEU A 131 -1.36 0.37 -10.16
N MET A 132 -1.41 1.19 -11.20
CA MET A 132 -1.91 0.82 -12.50
C MET A 132 -0.87 1.13 -13.57
N PHE A 133 -0.68 0.18 -14.46
CA PHE A 133 0.09 0.36 -15.68
C PHE A 133 -0.85 0.28 -16.87
N THR A 134 -0.83 1.30 -17.73
CA THR A 134 -1.43 1.25 -19.06
C THR A 134 -0.29 1.22 -20.06
N ILE A 135 -0.15 0.12 -20.79
CA ILE A 135 0.86 -0.04 -21.84
C ILE A 135 0.15 0.07 -23.18
N ASP A 136 0.55 1.06 -23.97
CA ASP A 136 0.12 1.30 -25.35
C ASP A 136 1.27 0.91 -26.28
N THR A 137 1.16 -0.27 -26.90
CA THR A 137 2.19 -0.82 -27.79
C THR A 137 2.22 -0.14 -29.16
N GLU A 138 1.16 0.58 -29.53
CA GLU A 138 1.12 1.33 -30.79
C GLU A 138 1.91 2.64 -30.65
N LYS A 139 1.78 3.30 -29.50
CA LYS A 139 2.52 4.54 -29.20
C LYS A 139 3.87 4.31 -28.54
N ASN A 140 4.21 3.07 -28.21
CA ASN A 140 5.33 2.72 -27.34
C ASN A 140 5.34 3.57 -26.06
N GLN A 141 4.22 3.61 -25.35
CA GLN A 141 4.04 4.42 -24.15
C GLN A 141 3.56 3.58 -22.97
N ILE A 142 4.05 3.91 -21.79
CA ILE A 142 3.61 3.35 -20.51
C ILE A 142 3.13 4.49 -19.64
N GLU A 143 1.87 4.45 -19.26
CA GLU A 143 1.32 5.31 -18.24
C GLU A 143 1.32 4.55 -16.92
N VAL A 144 1.97 5.14 -15.91
CA VAL A 144 2.02 4.64 -14.54
C VAL A 144 1.18 5.55 -13.68
N GLU A 145 0.19 4.99 -13.00
CA GLU A 145 -0.66 5.72 -12.07
C GLU A 145 -0.62 5.04 -10.69
N LEU A 146 -0.10 5.76 -9.71
CA LEU A 146 0.00 5.34 -8.32
C LEU A 146 -0.95 6.20 -7.48
N VAL A 147 -1.98 5.55 -6.95
CA VAL A 147 -2.89 6.13 -5.97
C VAL A 147 -2.58 5.44 -4.65
N HIS A 148 -1.74 6.06 -3.84
CA HIS A 148 -1.35 5.56 -2.54
C HIS A 148 -1.39 6.67 -1.49
N LYS A 149 -1.76 6.32 -0.26
CA LYS A 149 -1.51 7.16 0.90
C LYS A 149 -0.39 6.50 1.69
N TYR A 150 0.60 7.28 2.09
CA TYR A 150 1.65 6.79 2.96
C TYR A 150 1.05 6.19 4.24
N HIS A 151 1.48 4.97 4.54
CA HIS A 151 1.14 4.25 5.76
C HIS A 151 2.33 3.39 6.16
N ALA A 152 2.24 2.64 7.26
CA ALA A 152 3.37 1.85 7.76
C ALA A 152 3.99 0.99 6.63
N GLU A 153 5.30 1.17 6.42
CA GLU A 153 6.08 0.43 5.42
C GLU A 153 6.06 -1.07 5.71
N TYR A 154 6.34 -1.87 4.68
CA TYR A 154 6.56 -3.29 4.88
C TYR A 154 7.94 -3.45 5.52
N ALA A 155 7.98 -3.71 6.83
CA ALA A 155 9.20 -4.19 7.47
C ALA A 155 9.51 -5.55 6.87
N ASN A 156 10.37 -5.58 5.84
CA ASN A 156 11.10 -6.80 5.55
C ASN A 156 11.97 -7.04 6.78
N PRO A 157 11.82 -8.17 7.49
CA PRO A 157 12.88 -8.56 8.41
C PRO A 157 14.12 -8.62 7.53
N VAL A 158 15.08 -7.73 7.81
CA VAL A 158 16.42 -7.85 7.25
C VAL A 158 16.86 -9.23 7.70
N GLU A 159 16.91 -10.18 6.76
CA GLU A 159 17.68 -11.39 7.00
C GLU A 159 19.11 -10.86 7.08
N ASP A 160 19.63 -10.69 8.29
CA ASP A 160 20.99 -10.20 8.58
C ASP A 160 22.08 -11.16 8.03
N ASP A 161 21.70 -12.20 7.29
CA ASP A 161 22.57 -13.19 6.69
C ASP A 161 22.50 -13.09 5.15
N GLU A 162 23.60 -12.64 4.54
CA GLU A 162 23.95 -12.77 3.11
C GLU A 162 23.33 -11.77 2.09
N LEU A 163 23.52 -10.46 2.29
CA LEU A 163 23.51 -9.49 1.18
C LEU A 163 24.84 -9.53 0.40
N GLU A 164 25.15 -10.67 -0.24
CA GLU A 164 26.22 -10.73 -1.25
C GLU A 164 26.00 -11.79 -2.35
N LYS A 165 24.76 -12.26 -2.54
CA LYS A 165 24.46 -13.22 -3.62
C LYS A 165 23.78 -12.55 -4.80
N GLU A 166 24.64 -12.25 -5.77
CA GLU A 166 24.38 -12.26 -7.21
C GLU A 166 23.16 -11.44 -7.65
N ASN A 167 23.43 -10.18 -8.00
CA ASN A 167 22.76 -9.55 -9.14
C ASN A 167 22.93 -10.51 -10.32
N LYS A 168 21.96 -11.41 -10.52
CA LYS A 168 21.83 -12.18 -11.74
C LYS A 168 21.76 -11.16 -12.85
N VAL A 169 22.88 -11.01 -13.55
CA VAL A 169 23.01 -10.26 -14.79
C VAL A 169 22.08 -10.96 -15.77
N VAL A 170 20.80 -10.60 -15.72
CA VAL A 170 19.97 -10.71 -16.91
C VAL A 170 20.62 -9.71 -17.85
N ASN A 171 21.38 -10.23 -18.82
CA ASN A 171 21.74 -9.49 -20.03
C ASN A 171 20.43 -9.06 -20.69
N LYS A 172 19.89 -7.92 -20.22
CA LYS A 172 18.87 -7.13 -20.87
C LYS A 172 19.66 -6.11 -21.65
N ASP A 173 19.59 -6.20 -22.97
CA ASP A 173 20.01 -5.12 -23.84
C ASP A 173 19.44 -3.81 -23.26
N LYS A 174 20.32 -2.82 -23.15
CA LYS A 174 20.09 -1.53 -22.50
C LYS A 174 18.82 -0.86 -23.06
N LEU A 175 17.68 -1.16 -22.47
CA LEU A 175 16.64 -0.15 -22.35
C LEU A 175 17.23 0.95 -21.46
N ASP A 176 17.04 2.21 -21.84
CA ASP A 176 17.34 3.40 -21.02
C ASP A 176 16.37 3.53 -19.82
N ILE A 177 16.07 2.39 -19.18
CA ILE A 177 15.26 2.30 -17.96
C ILE A 177 15.93 3.02 -16.79
N GLN A 178 17.26 3.15 -16.78
CA GLN A 178 17.93 3.86 -15.69
C GLN A 178 17.40 5.29 -15.57
N GLU A 179 17.18 5.98 -16.70
CA GLU A 179 16.60 7.33 -16.70
C GLU A 179 15.16 7.33 -16.16
N ILE A 180 14.36 6.33 -16.52
CA ILE A 180 13.00 6.14 -16.00
C ILE A 180 13.02 5.92 -14.47
N ASN A 181 13.93 5.09 -13.99
CA ASN A 181 14.08 4.82 -12.56
C ASN A 181 14.54 6.06 -11.79
N GLU A 182 15.42 6.88 -12.37
CA GLU A 182 15.91 8.13 -11.76
C GLU A 182 14.81 9.19 -11.71
N GLU A 183 14.07 9.40 -12.80
CA GLU A 183 12.92 10.32 -12.81
C GLU A 183 11.84 9.89 -11.80
N PHE A 184 11.54 8.60 -11.76
CA PHE A 184 10.56 8.05 -10.83
C PHE A 184 11.04 8.14 -9.38
N ALA A 185 12.31 7.85 -9.11
CA ALA A 185 12.91 7.99 -7.78
C ALA A 185 12.89 9.45 -7.31
N LYS A 186 13.20 10.40 -8.20
CA LYS A 186 13.15 11.83 -7.89
C LYS A 186 11.72 12.29 -7.59
N ALA A 187 10.75 11.91 -8.41
CA ALA A 187 9.36 12.28 -8.18
C ALA A 187 8.78 11.63 -6.90
N LEU A 188 9.25 10.42 -6.55
CA LEU A 188 8.94 9.79 -5.26
C LEU A 188 9.59 10.47 -4.07
N GLN A 189 10.82 10.95 -4.22
CA GLN A 189 11.51 11.71 -3.19
C GLN A 189 10.77 13.02 -2.91
N GLU A 190 10.37 13.75 -3.95
CA GLU A 190 9.52 14.94 -3.83
C GLU A 190 8.16 14.63 -3.19
N TYR A 191 7.59 13.45 -3.48
CA TYR A 191 6.37 12.96 -2.81
C TYR A 191 6.59 12.74 -1.31
N LYS A 192 7.72 12.14 -0.90
CA LYS A 192 8.07 11.93 0.52
C LYS A 192 8.34 13.25 1.25
N GLU A 193 9.06 14.17 0.61
CA GLU A 193 9.46 15.46 1.21
C GLU A 193 8.28 16.42 1.35
N GLY A 194 7.37 16.44 0.38
CA GLY A 194 6.17 17.28 0.44
C GLY A 194 5.16 16.93 1.54
N GLU A 195 5.35 15.84 2.30
CA GLU A 195 4.56 15.53 3.51
C GLU A 195 5.16 16.15 4.79
N ASN A 196 6.46 16.45 4.84
CA ASN A 196 7.11 16.99 6.04
C ASN A 196 6.71 18.44 6.34
N ASP A 197 6.47 19.25 5.31
CA ASP A 197 6.10 20.67 5.47
C ASP A 197 4.70 20.90 6.08
N ILE A 198 3.88 19.85 6.17
CA ILE A 198 2.48 19.97 6.65
C ILE A 198 2.36 19.64 8.14
N ASN A 199 3.32 18.91 8.72
CA ASN A 199 3.25 18.52 10.14
C ASN A 199 3.67 19.64 11.12
N ASP A 200 4.30 20.71 10.65
CA ASP A 200 4.80 21.79 11.53
C ASP A 200 3.79 22.92 11.80
N ASN A 201 2.56 22.85 11.26
CA ASN A 201 1.56 23.92 11.40
C ASN A 201 0.31 23.56 12.22
N ILE A 202 0.32 22.49 13.02
CA ILE A 202 -0.77 22.23 13.97
C ILE A 202 -0.52 23.05 15.25
N ILE A 203 -0.88 24.33 15.20
CA ILE A 203 -1.08 25.15 16.40
C ILE A 203 -2.34 24.62 17.09
N VAL A 204 -2.14 23.91 18.21
CA VAL A 204 -3.22 23.52 19.12
C VAL A 204 -3.69 24.79 19.83
N GLU A 205 -4.74 25.43 19.34
CA GLU A 205 -5.47 26.42 20.13
C GLU A 205 -6.25 25.69 21.24
N GLU A 206 -5.66 25.66 22.43
CA GLU A 206 -6.37 25.29 23.66
C GLU A 206 -7.42 26.36 23.97
N SER A 207 -8.66 26.07 23.63
CA SER A 207 -9.81 26.84 24.10
C SER A 207 -9.99 26.62 25.60
N ASN A 208 -9.53 27.58 26.40
CA ASN A 208 -9.91 27.70 27.81
C ASN A 208 -11.36 28.18 27.91
N GLU A 209 -12.28 27.28 28.22
CA GLU A 209 -13.64 27.63 28.63
C GLU A 209 -13.64 28.01 30.12
N THR A 210 -13.98 29.28 30.38
CA THR A 210 -14.40 29.83 31.69
C THR A 210 -15.86 29.56 31.98
#